data_AF-A0A0L6VS79-F1
#
_entry.id   AF-A0A0L6VS79-F1
#
_cell.length_a   1.000
_cell.length_b   1.000
_cell.length_c   1.000
_cell.angle_alpha   90.00
_cell.angle_beta   90.00
_cell.angle_gamma   90.00
#
_symmetry.space_group_name_H-M   'P 1'
#
loop_
_entity.id
_entity.type
_entity.pdbx_description
1 polymer ?
#
loop_
_entity_poly.entity_id
_entity_poly.type
_entity_poly.pdbx_seq_one_letter_code
_entity_poly.pdbx_strand_id
1 'polypeptide(L)'
;MNPATDVGKRDLPASLRSKFTELFVQPPDNDREALLNIISQHLGGLCASDKRAIADAADCYSAIRTLARNGSLADGNNAPPHYSVRTLSRALTFATDISDSLCLRRALVEGFLMAFVTTLDTKSTEVVYQLIDRHIVQNGKNPKAILSQLPKKPENQDSYIHAGPFWLKKAQVLDESAPTQEYVLTESVKSKIIDLARAVTTGRWPVLIQGPTSSGLLPT
;
A
#
# COMPACT_ATOMS: atom_id res chain seq x y z
N MET A 1 -6.81 -24.36 5.61
CA MET A 1 -5.49 -24.51 4.96
C MET A 1 -5.42 -23.56 3.78
N ASN A 2 -4.25 -22.99 3.45
CA ASN A 2 -4.12 -22.19 2.23
C ASN A 2 -4.05 -23.14 1.02
N PRO A 3 -4.74 -22.84 -0.09
CA PRO A 3 -4.67 -23.66 -1.30
C PRO A 3 -3.24 -23.69 -1.87
N ALA A 4 -2.88 -24.79 -2.53
CA ALA A 4 -1.54 -25.02 -3.12
C ALA A 4 -1.17 -24.06 -4.28
N THR A 5 -2.01 -23.07 -4.58
CA THR A 5 -1.71 -21.98 -5.52
C THR A 5 -0.89 -20.86 -4.87
N ASP A 6 -0.67 -20.90 -3.55
CA ASP A 6 0.15 -19.95 -2.80
C ASP A 6 1.63 -20.41 -2.80
N VAL A 7 2.56 -19.50 -3.13
CA VAL A 7 3.97 -19.82 -3.40
C VAL A 7 4.60 -20.57 -2.24
N GLY A 8 5.23 -21.71 -2.54
CA GLY A 8 5.97 -22.53 -1.56
C GLY A 8 5.11 -23.47 -0.71
N LYS A 9 3.79 -23.55 -0.95
CA LYS A 9 2.90 -24.47 -0.21
C LYS A 9 2.58 -25.71 -1.03
N ARG A 10 2.77 -26.88 -0.41
CA ARG A 10 2.39 -28.18 -0.99
C ARG A 10 1.08 -28.63 -0.37
N ASP A 11 0.27 -29.34 -1.16
CA ASP A 11 -0.90 -30.03 -0.64
C ASP A 11 -0.50 -31.04 0.44
N LEU A 12 -1.37 -31.20 1.43
CA LEU A 12 -1.21 -32.25 2.42
C LEU A 12 -1.34 -33.63 1.75
N PRO A 13 -0.57 -34.64 2.21
CA PRO A 13 -0.73 -36.00 1.75
C PRO A 13 -2.18 -36.50 1.94
N ALA A 14 -2.69 -37.27 0.98
CA ALA A 14 -4.07 -37.77 0.99
C ALA A 14 -4.40 -38.56 2.27
N SER A 15 -3.43 -39.29 2.81
CA SER A 15 -3.56 -40.05 4.07
C SER A 15 -3.77 -39.19 5.31
N LEU A 16 -3.36 -37.91 5.27
CA LEU A 16 -3.62 -36.95 6.33
C LEU A 16 -4.94 -36.23 6.09
N ARG A 17 -5.23 -35.83 4.84
CA ARG A 17 -6.49 -35.19 4.47
C ARG A 17 -7.71 -36.06 4.79
N SER A 18 -7.62 -37.38 4.57
CA SER A 18 -8.72 -38.31 4.87
C SER A 18 -9.02 -38.49 6.36
N LYS A 19 -8.13 -38.03 7.26
CA LYS A 19 -8.32 -38.10 8.72
C LYS A 19 -8.99 -36.86 9.30
N PHE A 20 -9.17 -35.80 8.51
CA PHE A 20 -9.75 -34.54 8.96
C PHE A 20 -10.93 -34.13 8.08
N THR A 21 -11.83 -33.33 8.64
CA THR A 21 -12.87 -32.64 7.86
C THR A 21 -12.29 -31.33 7.32
N GLU A 22 -12.32 -31.15 6.01
CA GLU A 22 -11.84 -29.92 5.37
C GLU A 22 -12.98 -28.91 5.22
N LEU A 23 -12.79 -27.71 5.76
CA LEU A 23 -13.69 -26.57 5.59
C LEU A 23 -13.02 -25.55 4.67
N PHE A 24 -13.63 -25.28 3.52
CA PHE A 24 -13.16 -24.29 2.56
C PHE A 24 -13.79 -22.93 2.85
N VAL A 25 -12.95 -21.95 3.17
CA VAL A 25 -13.40 -20.58 3.48
C VAL A 25 -13.27 -19.74 2.23
N GLN A 26 -14.38 -19.18 1.76
CA GLN A 26 -14.38 -18.23 0.66
C GLN A 26 -13.81 -16.88 1.14
N PRO A 27 -13.00 -16.18 0.32
CA PRO A 27 -12.53 -14.84 0.63
C PRO A 27 -13.72 -13.89 0.92
N PRO A 28 -13.70 -13.14 2.05
CA PRO A 28 -14.84 -12.29 2.43
C PRO A 28 -14.99 -11.05 1.54
N ASP A 29 -13.98 -10.72 0.74
CA ASP A 29 -14.03 -9.65 -0.27
C ASP A 29 -14.86 -9.98 -1.52
N ASN A 30 -15.43 -11.18 -1.61
CA ASN A 30 -16.43 -11.51 -2.62
C ASN A 30 -17.83 -11.02 -2.24
N ASP A 31 -18.07 -10.76 -0.94
CA ASP A 31 -19.30 -10.16 -0.46
C ASP A 31 -19.11 -8.66 -0.21
N ARG A 32 -19.96 -7.85 -0.85
CA ARG A 32 -19.91 -6.39 -0.78
C ARG A 32 -20.23 -5.88 0.61
N GLU A 33 -21.13 -6.54 1.35
CA GLU A 33 -21.49 -6.13 2.71
C GLU A 33 -20.37 -6.45 3.69
N ALA A 34 -19.81 -7.67 3.65
CA ALA A 34 -18.62 -8.01 4.41
C ALA A 34 -17.45 -7.04 4.13
N LEU A 35 -17.20 -6.68 2.86
CA LEU A 35 -16.17 -5.72 2.49
C LEU A 35 -16.42 -4.33 3.12
N LEU A 36 -17.65 -3.82 3.08
CA LEU A 36 -18.02 -2.57 3.74
C LEU A 36 -17.76 -2.62 5.24
N ASN A 37 -18.14 -3.73 5.88
CA ASN A 37 -17.96 -3.92 7.31
C ASN A 37 -16.48 -3.93 7.70
N ILE A 38 -15.64 -4.62 6.93
CA ILE A 38 -14.18 -4.62 7.13
C ILE A 38 -13.61 -3.20 7.03
N ILE A 39 -13.98 -2.44 5.99
CA ILE A 39 -13.49 -1.08 5.80
C ILE A 39 -13.98 -0.15 6.92
N SER A 40 -15.26 -0.25 7.27
CA SER A 40 -15.87 0.51 8.36
C SER A 40 -15.15 0.28 9.69
N GLN A 41 -14.84 -0.98 10.02
CA GLN A 41 -14.10 -1.34 11.24
C GLN A 41 -12.68 -0.77 11.26
N HIS A 42 -11.98 -0.76 10.11
CA HIS A 42 -10.64 -0.18 10.02
C HIS A 42 -10.61 1.35 10.13
N LEU A 43 -11.59 2.03 9.51
CA LEU A 43 -11.66 3.50 9.52
C LEU A 43 -12.28 4.05 10.81
N GLY A 44 -13.13 3.27 11.47
CA GLY A 44 -13.71 3.60 12.77
C GLY A 44 -14.37 4.98 12.79
N GLY A 45 -13.98 5.83 13.76
CA GLY A 45 -14.52 7.17 13.90
C GLY A 45 -14.12 8.16 12.80
N LEU A 46 -13.09 7.86 12.00
CA LEU A 46 -12.56 8.79 10.99
C LEU A 46 -13.57 9.10 9.89
N CYS A 47 -14.45 8.15 9.56
CA CYS A 47 -15.47 8.32 8.54
C CYS A 47 -16.78 8.95 9.05
N ALA A 48 -16.85 9.43 10.30
CA ALA A 48 -18.07 10.03 10.85
C ALA A 48 -18.58 11.21 10.02
N SER A 49 -17.68 12.04 9.49
CA SER A 49 -17.97 13.21 8.66
C SER A 49 -18.03 12.90 7.16
N ASP A 50 -17.60 11.71 6.74
CA ASP A 50 -17.55 11.25 5.35
C ASP A 50 -17.79 9.73 5.26
N LYS A 51 -19.03 9.33 5.49
CA LYS A 51 -19.44 7.91 5.43
C LYS A 51 -19.28 7.31 4.04
N ARG A 52 -19.31 8.14 2.99
CA ARG A 52 -19.13 7.68 1.59
C ARG A 52 -17.72 7.15 1.35
N ALA A 53 -16.72 7.59 2.12
CA ALA A 53 -15.35 7.10 2.00
C ALA A 53 -15.24 5.57 2.13
N ILE A 54 -16.12 4.93 2.90
CA ILE A 54 -16.16 3.46 3.04
C ILE A 54 -16.56 2.81 1.71
N ALA A 55 -17.66 3.28 1.10
CA ALA A 55 -18.15 2.73 -0.17
C ALA A 55 -17.17 3.01 -1.31
N ASP A 56 -16.62 4.22 -1.36
CA ASP A 56 -15.63 4.63 -2.36
C ASP A 56 -14.34 3.81 -2.28
N ALA A 57 -13.83 3.54 -1.07
CA ALA A 57 -12.68 2.67 -0.88
C ALA A 57 -12.99 1.21 -1.29
N ALA A 58 -14.20 0.73 -1.02
CA ALA A 58 -14.64 -0.60 -1.42
C ALA A 58 -14.68 -0.74 -2.95
N ASP A 59 -15.21 0.27 -3.64
CA ASP A 59 -15.32 0.29 -5.10
C ASP A 59 -13.95 0.41 -5.76
N CYS A 60 -13.08 1.28 -5.22
CA CYS A 60 -11.69 1.41 -5.68
C CYS A 60 -10.94 0.07 -5.56
N TYR A 61 -11.02 -0.58 -4.39
CA TYR A 61 -10.41 -1.88 -4.15
C TYR A 61 -10.95 -2.96 -5.09
N SER A 62 -12.28 -3.01 -5.26
CA SER A 62 -12.94 -4.00 -6.13
C SER A 62 -12.53 -3.83 -7.59
N ALA A 63 -12.41 -2.59 -8.07
CA ALA A 63 -11.93 -2.27 -9.41
C ALA A 63 -10.47 -2.71 -9.62
N ILE A 64 -9.56 -2.34 -8.71
CA ILE A 64 -8.14 -2.75 -8.77
C ILE A 64 -8.01 -4.27 -8.77
N ARG A 65 -8.73 -4.94 -7.85
CA ARG A 65 -8.71 -6.41 -7.73
C ARG A 65 -9.23 -7.09 -9.00
N THR A 66 -10.27 -6.55 -9.62
CA THR A 66 -10.84 -7.10 -10.87
C THR A 66 -9.83 -7.00 -12.01
N LEU A 67 -9.19 -5.85 -12.19
CA LEU A 67 -8.17 -5.67 -13.23
C LEU A 67 -6.95 -6.57 -13.00
N ALA A 68 -6.51 -6.72 -11.75
CA ALA A 68 -5.44 -7.64 -11.39
C ALA A 68 -5.77 -9.10 -11.74
N ARG A 69 -6.98 -9.58 -11.36
CA ARG A 69 -7.44 -10.94 -11.64
C ARG A 69 -7.61 -11.24 -13.13
N ASN A 70 -7.99 -10.23 -13.91
CA ASN A 70 -8.16 -10.37 -15.35
C ASN A 70 -6.85 -10.19 -16.14
N GLY A 71 -5.71 -10.02 -15.46
CA GLY A 71 -4.41 -9.83 -16.10
C GLY A 71 -4.23 -8.48 -16.80
N SER A 72 -5.07 -7.49 -16.46
CA SER A 72 -4.98 -6.13 -17.00
C SER A 72 -3.99 -5.24 -16.24
N LEU A 73 -3.48 -5.72 -15.10
CA LEU A 73 -2.38 -5.11 -14.36
C LEU A 73 -1.19 -6.09 -14.34
N ALA A 74 0.00 -5.54 -14.37
CA ALA A 74 1.27 -6.26 -14.34
C ALA A 74 2.21 -5.67 -13.28
N ASP A 75 2.93 -6.55 -12.59
CA ASP A 75 4.03 -6.20 -11.71
C ASP A 75 5.34 -5.99 -12.50
N GLY A 76 6.43 -5.66 -11.79
CA GLY A 76 7.76 -5.50 -12.39
C GLY A 76 8.32 -6.73 -13.11
N ASN A 77 7.73 -7.92 -12.91
CA ASN A 77 8.08 -9.17 -13.57
C ASN A 77 7.07 -9.56 -14.66
N ASN A 78 6.20 -8.63 -15.06
CA ASN A 78 5.14 -8.84 -16.04
C ASN A 78 4.14 -9.95 -15.64
N ALA A 79 3.97 -10.17 -14.33
CA ALA A 79 2.98 -11.08 -13.78
C ALA A 79 1.79 -10.31 -13.20
N PRO A 80 0.56 -10.86 -13.25
CA PRO A 80 -0.58 -10.22 -12.62
C PRO A 80 -0.39 -10.16 -11.10
N PRO A 81 -0.50 -8.97 -10.46
CA PRO A 81 -0.31 -8.83 -9.03
C PRO A 81 -1.45 -9.52 -8.27
N HIS A 82 -1.13 -10.13 -7.12
CA HIS A 82 -2.14 -10.74 -6.28
C HIS A 82 -2.54 -9.83 -5.10
N TYR A 83 -3.75 -9.29 -5.16
CA TYR A 83 -4.32 -8.47 -4.08
C TYR A 83 -5.40 -9.22 -3.30
N SER A 84 -5.32 -9.11 -1.97
CA SER A 84 -6.27 -9.74 -1.03
C SER A 84 -6.78 -8.74 0.00
N VAL A 85 -7.73 -9.16 0.83
CA VAL A 85 -8.16 -8.38 2.02
C VAL A 85 -6.99 -7.96 2.89
N ARG A 86 -5.92 -8.77 2.98
CA ARG A 86 -4.72 -8.38 3.74
C ARG A 86 -4.03 -7.15 3.13
N THR A 87 -3.98 -7.05 1.81
CA THR A 87 -3.46 -5.88 1.11
C THR A 87 -4.30 -4.65 1.45
N LEU A 88 -5.63 -4.78 1.38
CA LEU A 88 -6.56 -3.72 1.75
C LEU A 88 -6.42 -3.32 3.22
N SER A 89 -6.39 -4.27 4.16
CA SER A 89 -6.21 -4.01 5.59
C SER A 89 -4.91 -3.25 5.87
N ARG A 90 -3.81 -3.55 5.16
CA ARG A 90 -2.56 -2.78 5.26
C ARG A 90 -2.74 -1.34 4.77
N ALA A 91 -3.40 -1.16 3.62
CA ALA A 91 -3.70 0.18 3.08
C ALA A 91 -4.52 1.01 4.06
N LEU A 92 -5.58 0.43 4.63
CA LEU A 92 -6.47 1.11 5.57
C LEU A 92 -5.80 1.38 6.91
N THR A 93 -5.02 0.43 7.43
CA THR A 93 -4.26 0.63 8.67
C THR A 93 -3.25 1.76 8.49
N PHE A 94 -2.53 1.78 7.37
CA PHE A 94 -1.62 2.88 7.03
C PHE A 94 -2.36 4.22 6.94
N ALA A 95 -3.52 4.25 6.27
CA ALA A 95 -4.35 5.45 6.18
C ALA A 95 -4.79 5.95 7.56
N THR A 96 -5.26 5.06 8.44
CA THR A 96 -5.61 5.40 9.81
C THR A 96 -4.42 5.98 10.58
N ASP A 97 -3.24 5.35 10.47
CA ASP A 97 -2.02 5.79 11.17
C ASP A 97 -1.55 7.19 10.74
N ILE A 98 -1.78 7.61 9.48
CA ILE A 98 -1.38 8.95 8.98
C ILE A 98 -2.50 10.00 9.05
N SER A 99 -3.72 9.60 9.43
CA SER A 99 -4.91 10.49 9.47
C SER A 99 -4.84 11.57 10.55
N ASP A 100 -3.88 11.49 11.49
CA ASP A 100 -3.61 12.57 12.45
C ASP A 100 -3.00 13.82 11.77
N SER A 101 -2.30 13.57 10.65
CA SER A 101 -1.58 14.59 9.88
C SER A 101 -2.29 14.98 8.57
N LEU A 102 -3.06 14.05 8.00
CA LEU A 102 -3.73 14.19 6.70
C LEU A 102 -5.24 13.98 6.84
N CYS A 103 -6.05 14.58 5.96
CA CYS A 103 -7.47 14.28 5.94
C CYS A 103 -7.72 12.83 5.49
N LEU A 104 -8.83 12.22 5.92
CA LEU A 104 -9.17 10.83 5.61
C LEU A 104 -8.98 10.46 4.14
N ARG A 105 -9.50 11.29 3.22
CA ARG A 105 -9.40 11.02 1.78
C ARG A 105 -7.96 11.03 1.27
N ARG A 106 -7.12 11.95 1.76
CA ARG A 106 -5.70 11.97 1.39
C ARG A 106 -4.96 10.79 2.02
N ALA A 107 -5.27 10.46 3.27
CA ALA A 107 -4.70 9.30 3.93
C ALA A 107 -5.03 7.99 3.19
N LEU A 108 -6.27 7.85 2.70
CA LEU A 108 -6.69 6.73 1.85
C LEU A 108 -5.90 6.67 0.53
N VAL A 109 -5.67 7.81 -0.14
CA VAL A 109 -4.82 7.87 -1.34
C VAL A 109 -3.43 7.28 -1.04
N GLU A 110 -2.77 7.78 0.00
CA GLU A 110 -1.41 7.28 0.34
C GLU A 110 -1.42 5.81 0.74
N GLY A 111 -2.42 5.36 1.50
CA GLY A 111 -2.57 3.94 1.86
C GLY A 111 -2.74 3.04 0.64
N PHE A 112 -3.55 3.45 -0.33
CA PHE A 112 -3.74 2.70 -1.56
C PHE A 112 -2.48 2.71 -2.44
N LEU A 113 -1.80 3.85 -2.59
CA LEU A 113 -0.54 3.93 -3.33
C LEU A 113 0.52 3.02 -2.71
N MET A 114 0.66 3.05 -1.38
CA MET A 114 1.61 2.18 -0.66
C MET A 114 1.33 0.69 -0.93
N ALA A 115 0.07 0.27 -0.84
CA ALA A 115 -0.29 -1.14 -0.85
C ALA A 115 -0.49 -1.74 -2.25
N PHE A 116 -0.90 -0.95 -3.23
CA PHE A 116 -1.27 -1.43 -4.56
C PHE A 116 -0.31 -1.01 -5.65
N VAL A 117 0.43 0.11 -5.53
CA VAL A 117 1.24 0.62 -6.65
C VAL A 117 2.71 0.21 -6.60
N THR A 118 3.27 0.00 -5.41
CA THR A 118 4.73 -0.15 -5.20
C THR A 118 5.41 -1.22 -6.06
N THR A 119 4.72 -2.31 -6.40
CA THR A 119 5.24 -3.42 -7.20
C THR A 119 4.85 -3.39 -8.68
N LEU A 120 4.00 -2.45 -9.09
CA LEU A 120 3.47 -2.36 -10.46
C LEU A 120 4.48 -1.84 -11.45
N ASP A 121 4.30 -2.21 -12.72
CA ASP A 121 4.94 -1.54 -13.84
C ASP A 121 4.35 -0.13 -14.06
N THR A 122 4.99 0.68 -14.91
CA THR A 122 4.57 2.08 -15.14
C THR A 122 3.15 2.19 -15.69
N LYS A 123 2.76 1.32 -16.63
CA LYS A 123 1.44 1.37 -17.27
C LYS A 123 0.33 1.01 -16.29
N SER A 124 0.51 -0.07 -15.53
CA SER A 124 -0.45 -0.52 -14.52
C SER A 124 -0.53 0.49 -13.37
N THR A 125 0.60 1.12 -13.04
CA THR A 125 0.66 2.21 -12.08
C THR A 125 -0.26 3.36 -12.49
N GLU A 126 -0.17 3.85 -13.73
CA GLU A 126 -1.05 4.92 -14.23
C GLU A 126 -2.54 4.56 -14.14
N VAL A 127 -2.89 3.32 -14.49
CA VAL A 127 -4.27 2.82 -14.39
C VAL A 127 -4.76 2.85 -12.94
N VAL A 128 -3.96 2.36 -12.00
CA VAL A 128 -4.33 2.35 -10.58
C VAL A 128 -4.42 3.77 -10.01
N TYR A 129 -3.52 4.69 -10.41
CA TYR A 129 -3.63 6.11 -10.06
C TYR A 129 -4.97 6.71 -10.51
N GLN A 130 -5.42 6.42 -11.74
CA GLN A 130 -6.71 6.91 -12.26
C GLN A 130 -7.89 6.35 -11.47
N LEU A 131 -7.83 5.07 -11.05
CA LEU A 131 -8.87 4.47 -10.20
C LEU A 131 -8.92 5.13 -8.81
N ILE A 132 -7.76 5.40 -8.22
CA ILE A 132 -7.67 6.09 -6.93
C ILE A 132 -8.21 7.51 -7.05
N ASP A 133 -7.82 8.25 -8.10
CA ASP A 133 -8.33 9.59 -8.34
C ASP A 133 -9.85 9.59 -8.49
N ARG A 134 -10.38 8.75 -9.38
CA ARG A 134 -11.81 8.64 -9.66
C ARG A 134 -12.63 8.31 -8.41
N HIS A 135 -12.25 7.28 -7.67
CA HIS A 135 -13.08 6.76 -6.57
C HIS A 135 -12.84 7.50 -5.26
N ILE A 136 -11.59 7.86 -4.94
CA ILE A 136 -11.25 8.42 -3.63
C ILE A 136 -11.20 9.95 -3.68
N VAL A 137 -10.54 10.53 -4.69
CA VAL A 137 -10.25 11.97 -4.75
C VAL A 137 -11.45 12.76 -5.28
N GLN A 138 -11.97 12.40 -6.45
CA GLN A 138 -13.04 13.15 -7.12
C GLN A 138 -14.38 13.09 -6.35
N ASN A 139 -14.60 12.03 -5.58
CA ASN A 139 -15.77 11.90 -4.71
C ASN A 139 -15.63 12.67 -3.38
N GLY A 140 -14.47 13.26 -3.11
CA GLY A 140 -14.23 14.12 -1.96
C GLY A 140 -14.79 15.53 -2.14
N LYS A 141 -14.99 16.25 -1.03
CA LYS A 141 -15.54 17.62 -1.05
C LYS A 141 -14.67 18.63 -1.82
N ASN A 142 -13.34 18.47 -1.78
CA ASN A 142 -12.39 19.35 -2.45
C ASN A 142 -11.20 18.53 -3.00
N PRO A 143 -11.31 18.00 -4.23
CA PRO A 143 -10.29 17.17 -4.88
C PRO A 143 -8.90 17.81 -4.91
N LYS A 144 -8.82 19.11 -5.23
CA LYS A 144 -7.55 19.84 -5.30
C LYS A 144 -6.86 19.91 -3.95
N ALA A 145 -7.61 20.21 -2.88
CA ALA A 145 -7.07 20.26 -1.52
C ALA A 145 -6.60 18.89 -1.03
N ILE A 146 -7.29 17.80 -1.40
CA ILE A 146 -6.88 16.43 -1.06
C ILE A 146 -5.51 16.13 -1.68
N LEU A 147 -5.30 16.46 -2.96
CA LEU A 147 -4.05 16.20 -3.66
C LEU A 147 -2.90 17.15 -3.28
N SER A 148 -3.19 18.35 -2.81
CA SER A 148 -2.17 19.31 -2.37
C SER A 148 -1.80 19.22 -0.89
N GLN A 149 -2.58 18.49 -0.08
CA GLN A 149 -2.32 18.39 1.35
C GLN A 149 -0.98 17.66 1.61
N LEU A 150 -0.13 18.32 2.38
CA LEU A 150 1.12 17.76 2.90
C LEU A 150 0.94 17.34 4.36
N PRO A 151 1.66 16.30 4.82
CA PRO A 151 1.73 15.95 6.24
C PRO A 151 2.19 17.13 7.09
N LYS A 152 1.67 17.22 8.32
CA LYS A 152 2.07 18.24 9.28
C LYS A 152 3.57 18.13 9.56
N LYS A 153 4.23 19.29 9.62
CA LYS A 153 5.64 19.38 9.97
C LYS A 153 5.84 18.93 11.43
N PRO A 154 6.78 18.01 11.71
CA PRO A 154 7.09 17.60 13.08
C PRO A 154 7.70 18.75 13.88
N GLU A 155 7.44 18.79 15.18
CA GLU A 155 7.90 19.86 16.08
C GLU A 155 9.43 19.91 16.18
N ASN A 156 10.09 18.74 16.27
CA ASN A 156 11.54 18.63 16.38
C ASN A 156 12.16 18.29 15.01
N GLN A 157 12.48 19.33 14.23
CA GLN A 157 12.97 19.17 12.85
C GLN A 157 14.32 18.45 12.76
N ASP A 158 15.19 18.62 13.76
CA ASP A 158 16.52 18.01 13.75
C ASP A 158 16.48 16.49 13.83
N SER A 159 15.37 15.94 14.34
CA SER A 159 15.14 14.50 14.46
C SER A 159 14.50 13.88 13.21
N TYR A 160 14.18 14.67 12.17
CA TYR A 160 13.51 14.18 10.97
C TYR A 160 14.25 14.59 9.70
N ILE A 161 14.08 13.80 8.64
CA ILE A 161 14.48 14.12 7.27
C ILE A 161 13.25 14.21 6.38
N HIS A 162 13.36 14.99 5.31
CA HIS A 162 12.29 15.20 4.35
C HIS A 162 12.56 14.40 3.06
N ALA A 163 11.62 13.56 2.66
CA ALA A 163 11.70 12.75 1.44
C ALA A 163 10.39 12.83 0.67
N GLY A 164 10.38 13.56 -0.45
CA GLY A 164 9.15 13.86 -1.19
C GLY A 164 8.16 14.62 -0.31
N PRO A 165 6.91 14.16 -0.15
CA PRO A 165 5.96 14.77 0.78
C PRO A 165 6.07 14.26 2.23
N PHE A 166 6.97 13.31 2.54
CA PHE A 166 7.00 12.64 3.84
C PHE A 166 8.10 13.13 4.78
N TRP A 167 7.80 13.13 6.08
CA TRP A 167 8.74 13.35 7.17
C TRP A 167 9.14 12.01 7.78
N LEU A 168 10.42 11.64 7.69
CA LEU A 168 10.95 10.38 8.22
C LEU A 168 11.79 10.64 9.46
N LYS A 169 11.52 9.91 10.55
CA LYS A 169 12.31 10.01 11.77
C LYS A 169 13.72 9.48 11.53
N LYS A 170 14.75 10.24 11.92
CA LYS A 170 16.14 9.82 11.87
C LYS A 170 16.37 8.63 12.80
N ALA A 171 17.25 7.72 12.40
CA ALA A 171 17.70 6.63 13.26
C ALA A 171 18.51 7.20 14.45
N GLN A 172 18.42 6.54 15.61
CA GLN A 172 19.18 6.92 16.82
C GLN A 172 20.67 6.60 16.70
N VAL A 173 21.03 5.63 15.85
CA VAL A 173 22.42 5.24 15.59
C VAL A 173 22.73 5.67 14.16
N LEU A 174 23.45 6.78 14.04
CA LEU A 174 24.33 6.99 12.91
C LEU A 174 25.61 6.27 13.31
N ASP A 175 25.87 5.07 12.79
CA ASP A 175 27.29 4.76 12.59
C ASP A 175 27.84 5.93 11.77
N GLU A 176 29.03 6.41 12.11
CA GLU A 176 29.76 7.40 11.31
C GLU A 176 30.19 6.78 9.97
N SER A 177 29.27 6.11 9.26
CA SER A 177 29.42 5.76 7.87
C SER A 177 29.47 7.07 7.11
N ALA A 178 30.70 7.55 6.90
CA ALA A 178 30.99 8.58 5.92
C ALA A 178 30.25 8.20 4.63
N PRO A 179 29.46 9.11 4.03
CA PRO A 179 28.75 8.80 2.79
C PRO A 179 29.77 8.31 1.76
N THR A 180 29.76 7.02 1.46
CA THR A 180 30.87 6.37 0.75
C THR A 180 30.87 6.65 -0.75
N GLN A 181 29.84 7.28 -1.31
CA GLN A 181 29.81 7.75 -2.71
C GLN A 181 28.63 8.69 -2.94
N GLU A 182 28.75 9.60 -3.91
CA GLU A 182 27.62 10.38 -4.42
C GLU A 182 26.64 9.46 -5.15
N TYR A 183 25.52 9.13 -4.52
CA TYR A 183 24.45 8.35 -5.15
C TYR A 183 23.76 9.17 -6.25
N VAL A 184 23.75 8.67 -7.48
CA VAL A 184 23.19 9.39 -8.63
C VAL A 184 21.65 9.40 -8.58
N LEU A 185 21.08 10.58 -8.31
CA LEU A 185 19.64 10.79 -8.20
C LEU A 185 18.98 11.03 -9.57
N THR A 186 18.69 9.95 -10.29
CA THR A 186 17.83 10.00 -11.48
C THR A 186 16.35 10.21 -11.10
N GLU A 187 15.51 10.61 -12.06
CA GLU A 187 14.08 10.81 -11.80
C GLU A 187 13.36 9.53 -11.36
N SER A 188 13.72 8.40 -11.98
CA SER A 188 13.22 7.08 -11.58
C SER A 188 13.62 6.72 -10.14
N VAL A 189 14.87 7.03 -9.76
CA VAL A 189 15.37 6.84 -8.39
C VAL A 189 14.61 7.71 -7.39
N LYS A 190 14.38 8.99 -7.70
CA LYS A 190 13.61 9.89 -6.84
C LYS A 190 12.19 9.38 -6.60
N SER A 191 11.51 8.92 -7.65
CA SER A 191 10.18 8.32 -7.53
C SER A 191 10.18 7.10 -6.60
N LYS A 192 11.17 6.21 -6.73
CA LYS A 192 11.32 5.05 -5.83
C LYS A 192 11.66 5.42 -4.39
N ILE A 193 12.44 6.48 -4.17
CA ILE A 193 12.70 7.02 -2.83
C ILE A 193 11.40 7.52 -2.19
N ILE A 194 10.51 8.16 -2.95
CA ILE A 194 9.19 8.59 -2.45
C ILE A 194 8.33 7.38 -2.08
N ASP A 195 8.31 6.33 -2.90
CA ASP A 195 7.58 5.11 -2.60
C ASP A 195 8.11 4.41 -1.34
N LEU A 196 9.44 4.37 -1.19
CA LEU A 196 10.10 3.83 0.00
C LEU A 196 9.77 4.67 1.23
N ALA A 197 9.89 6.00 1.13
CA ALA A 197 9.55 6.94 2.19
C ALA A 197 8.11 6.74 2.65
N ARG A 198 7.16 6.61 1.71
CA ARG A 198 5.76 6.28 2.01
C ARG A 198 5.66 5.01 2.84
N ALA A 199 6.30 3.91 2.42
CA ALA A 199 6.24 2.63 3.09
C ALA A 199 6.84 2.64 4.51
N VAL A 200 7.90 3.44 4.75
CA VAL A 200 8.56 3.50 6.06
C VAL A 200 8.01 4.58 6.99
N THR A 201 7.14 5.47 6.51
CA THR A 201 6.64 6.64 7.27
C THR A 201 6.05 6.26 8.62
N THR A 202 5.30 5.16 8.71
CA THR A 202 4.69 4.70 9.97
C THR A 202 5.61 3.83 10.83
N GLY A 203 6.74 3.36 10.28
CA GLY A 203 7.67 2.44 10.96
C GLY A 203 7.06 1.09 11.37
N ARG A 204 5.84 0.77 10.92
CA ARG A 204 5.03 -0.33 11.45
C ARG A 204 5.35 -1.69 10.82
N TRP A 205 5.73 -1.70 9.54
CA TRP A 205 5.99 -2.92 8.80
C TRP A 205 7.44 -2.98 8.33
N PRO A 206 8.07 -4.17 8.37
CA PRO A 206 9.34 -4.37 7.68
C PRO A 206 9.14 -4.16 6.18
N VAL A 207 10.08 -3.44 5.56
CA VAL A 207 10.11 -3.21 4.12
C VAL A 207 11.17 -4.11 3.50
N LEU A 208 10.75 -4.88 2.50
CA LEU A 208 11.65 -5.73 1.72
C LEU A 208 11.91 -5.04 0.38
N ILE A 209 13.18 -4.83 0.06
CA ILE A 209 13.61 -4.28 -1.23
C ILE A 209 14.12 -5.44 -2.08
N GLN A 210 13.57 -5.58 -3.29
CA GLN A 210 13.93 -6.64 -4.23
C GLN A 210 14.25 -6.04 -5.59
N GLY A 211 15.16 -6.69 -6.31
CA GLY A 211 15.56 -6.35 -7.67
C GLY A 211 16.92 -7.00 -7.98
N PRO A 212 17.45 -6.79 -9.20
CA PRO A 212 18.76 -7.30 -9.56
C PRO A 212 19.82 -6.65 -8.67
N THR A 213 20.69 -7.46 -8.07
CA THR A 213 21.77 -6.98 -7.19
C THR A 213 22.71 -5.99 -7.90
N SER A 214 22.81 -6.06 -9.23
CA SER A 214 23.61 -5.17 -10.07
C SER A 214 22.98 -3.81 -10.39
N SER A 215 21.74 -3.55 -9.97
CA SER A 215 20.98 -2.33 -10.35
C SER A 215 21.07 -1.19 -9.32
N GLY A 216 22.01 -1.23 -8.38
CA GLY A 216 22.21 -0.13 -7.43
C GLY A 216 21.16 -0.04 -6.31
N LEU A 217 20.60 -1.19 -5.90
CA LEU A 217 19.70 -1.30 -4.74
C LEU A 217 20.36 -0.91 -3.42
N LEU A 218 21.67 -1.15 -3.32
CA LEU A 218 22.53 -0.67 -2.26
C LEU A 218 23.67 0.11 -2.93
N PRO A 219 23.98 1.35 -2.50
CA PRO A 219 25.27 1.94 -2.83
C PRO A 219 26.36 1.03 -2.25
N THR A 220 27.27 0.57 -3.11
CA THR A 220 28.51 -0.12 -2.70
C THR A 220 29.48 0.86 -2.09
#